data_AF-A0A7X2JGE8-F1
#
_entry.id   AF-A0A7X2JGE8-F1
#
_cell.length_a   1.000
_cell.length_b   1.000
_cell.length_c   1.000
_cell.angle_alpha   90.00
_cell.angle_beta   90.00
_cell.angle_gamma   90.00
#
_symmetry.space_group_name_H-M   'P 1'
#
loop_
_entity.id
_entity.type
_entity.pdbx_description
1 polymer ?
#
loop_
_entity_poly.entity_id
_entity_poly.type
_entity_poly.pdbx_seq_one_letter_code
_entity_poly.pdbx_strand_id
1 'polypeptide(L)'
;MVVFEKQKEFSSKFGGVDSVERRDIMADFPEFSVGSVPLKVVSKVLNMKPDTIRDKMEDETLDLGIIYKARKKRGKREYRNTYISPKKLYELTGYVWKGEKEAIETKKE
;
A
#
# COMPACT_ATOMS: atom_id res chain seq x y z
N MET A 1 4.26 -56.30 -6.78
CA MET A 1 5.35 -55.41 -6.34
C MET A 1 5.89 -54.66 -7.57
N VAL A 2 5.12 -53.71 -8.12
CA VAL A 2 5.49 -53.01 -9.39
C VAL A 2 5.09 -51.53 -9.39
N VAL A 3 4.67 -50.98 -8.25
CA VAL A 3 4.15 -49.59 -8.18
C VAL A 3 5.13 -48.62 -7.51
N PHE A 4 6.14 -49.12 -6.80
CA PHE A 4 7.09 -48.28 -6.03
C PHE A 4 8.37 -47.88 -6.79
N GLU A 5 8.61 -48.44 -7.98
CA GLU A 5 9.86 -48.20 -8.72
C GLU A 5 9.76 -47.06 -9.74
N LYS A 6 8.54 -46.59 -10.06
CA LYS A 6 8.31 -45.53 -11.05
C LYS A 6 8.38 -44.10 -10.53
N GLN A 7 8.66 -43.88 -9.24
CA GLN A 7 8.82 -42.52 -8.71
C GLN A 7 10.29 -42.05 -8.64
N LYS A 8 11.27 -42.95 -8.74
CA LYS A 8 12.69 -42.57 -8.62
C LYS A 8 13.31 -42.04 -9.91
N GLU A 9 12.72 -42.37 -11.06
CA GLU A 9 13.22 -41.93 -12.38
C GLU A 9 12.74 -40.55 -12.82
N PHE A 10 11.61 -40.05 -12.29
CA PHE A 10 11.08 -38.73 -12.70
C PHE A 10 11.88 -37.56 -12.07
N SER A 11 12.51 -37.79 -10.91
CA SER A 11 13.32 -36.78 -10.22
C SER A 11 14.67 -36.52 -10.87
N SER A 12 15.18 -37.42 -11.73
CA SER A 12 16.52 -37.31 -12.32
C SER A 12 16.55 -36.68 -13.71
N LYS A 13 15.38 -36.39 -14.31
CA LYS A 13 15.27 -35.73 -15.63
C LYS A 13 15.22 -34.20 -15.57
N PHE A 14 15.06 -33.62 -14.39
CA PHE A 14 15.09 -32.16 -14.19
C PHE A 14 16.38 -31.72 -13.48
N GLY A 15 17.51 -32.32 -13.89
CA GLY A 15 18.82 -31.71 -13.66
C GLY A 15 19.01 -30.55 -14.63
N GLY A 16 19.16 -29.34 -14.09
CA GLY A 16 19.69 -28.19 -14.82
C GLY A 16 18.63 -27.18 -15.29
N VAL A 17 18.13 -26.38 -14.35
CA VAL A 17 17.96 -24.95 -14.65
C VAL A 17 18.88 -24.19 -13.71
N ASP A 18 19.70 -23.35 -14.32
CA ASP A 18 20.93 -22.80 -13.81
C ASP A 18 20.82 -22.13 -12.44
N SER A 19 21.89 -22.32 -11.66
CA SER A 19 22.18 -21.66 -10.40
C SER A 19 22.58 -20.20 -10.61
N VAL A 20 21.77 -19.41 -11.32
CA VAL A 20 21.93 -17.97 -11.44
C VAL A 20 20.96 -17.29 -10.46
N GLU A 21 21.53 -16.95 -9.31
CA GLU A 21 21.13 -15.79 -8.50
C GLU A 21 19.64 -15.66 -8.16
N ARG A 22 19.14 -16.50 -7.25
CA ARG A 22 18.14 -16.01 -6.27
C ARG A 22 18.81 -15.12 -5.22
N ARG A 23 19.59 -14.15 -5.67
CA ARG A 23 20.11 -13.07 -4.86
C ARG A 23 19.19 -11.89 -5.07
N ASP A 24 18.52 -11.52 -3.99
CA ASP A 24 18.05 -10.16 -3.70
C ASP A 24 16.94 -9.60 -4.59
N ILE A 25 15.70 -9.97 -4.27
CA ILE A 25 14.65 -8.94 -4.17
C ILE A 25 13.85 -9.19 -2.88
N MET A 26 14.53 -9.20 -1.73
CA MET A 26 13.87 -8.58 -0.57
C MET A 26 13.83 -7.11 -0.94
N ALA A 27 12.75 -6.69 -1.60
CA ALA A 27 12.54 -5.27 -1.87
C ALA A 27 12.68 -4.56 -0.54
N ASP A 28 13.72 -3.72 -0.40
CA ASP A 28 13.96 -2.91 0.77
C ASP A 28 12.77 -1.94 0.86
N PHE A 29 11.72 -2.37 1.54
CA PHE A 29 10.57 -1.52 1.76
C PHE A 29 11.00 -0.47 2.77
N PRO A 30 10.84 0.83 2.47
CA PRO A 30 11.14 1.86 3.43
C PRO A 30 10.29 1.63 4.68
N GLU A 31 10.88 1.88 5.85
CA GLU A 31 10.13 1.82 7.10
C GLU A 31 9.02 2.87 7.09
N PHE A 32 7.77 2.42 7.12
CA PHE A 32 6.61 3.31 7.16
C PHE A 32 6.30 3.73 8.59
N SER A 33 6.03 5.01 8.80
CA SER A 33 5.56 5.47 10.11
C SER A 33 4.22 4.84 10.47
N VAL A 34 4.03 4.63 11.77
CA VAL A 34 2.75 4.22 12.34
C VAL A 34 1.73 5.35 12.16
N GLY A 35 0.59 5.05 11.53
CA GLY A 35 -0.52 5.98 11.37
C GLY A 35 -1.14 6.01 9.98
N SER A 36 -2.16 6.84 9.83
CA SER A 36 -2.79 7.13 8.53
C SER A 36 -2.13 8.34 7.89
N VAL A 37 -1.87 8.28 6.58
CA VAL A 37 -1.40 9.46 5.86
C VAL A 37 -2.49 10.54 5.86
N PRO A 38 -2.21 11.80 6.24
CA PRO A 38 -3.18 12.87 6.15
C PRO A 38 -3.58 13.14 4.69
N LEU A 39 -4.87 13.34 4.43
CA LEU A 39 -5.39 13.61 3.09
C LEU A 39 -4.73 14.84 2.42
N LYS A 40 -4.27 15.80 3.21
CA LYS A 40 -3.53 16.99 2.72
C LYS A 40 -2.18 16.61 2.11
N VAL A 41 -1.49 15.60 2.64
CA VAL A 41 -0.22 15.10 2.07
C VAL A 41 -0.50 14.44 0.73
N VAL A 42 -1.48 13.55 0.69
CA VAL A 42 -1.89 12.86 -0.54
C VAL A 42 -2.32 13.84 -1.64
N SER A 43 -3.07 14.88 -1.27
CA SER A 43 -3.48 15.95 -2.18
C SER A 43 -2.28 16.64 -2.85
N LYS A 44 -1.19 16.86 -2.10
CA LYS A 44 0.05 17.42 -2.66
C LYS A 44 0.78 16.43 -3.55
N VAL A 45 0.89 15.17 -3.12
CA VAL A 45 1.60 14.12 -3.88
C VAL A 45 0.92 13.84 -5.22
N LEU A 46 -0.41 13.73 -5.23
CA LEU A 46 -1.19 13.45 -6.44
C LEU A 46 -1.56 14.71 -7.24
N ASN A 47 -1.29 15.90 -6.71
CA ASN A 47 -1.74 17.18 -7.27
C ASN A 47 -3.26 17.21 -7.57
N MET A 48 -4.06 16.62 -6.67
CA MET A 48 -5.52 16.52 -6.78
C MET A 48 -6.21 17.15 -5.57
N LYS A 49 -7.43 17.66 -5.76
CA LYS A 49 -8.24 18.19 -4.66
C LYS A 49 -8.62 17.08 -3.67
N PRO A 50 -8.68 17.36 -2.35
CA PRO A 50 -9.04 16.37 -1.33
C PRO A 50 -10.40 15.69 -1.57
N ASP A 51 -11.42 16.44 -2.00
CA ASP A 51 -12.73 15.87 -2.32
C ASP A 51 -12.66 14.92 -3.52
N THR A 52 -11.95 15.29 -4.59
CA THR A 52 -11.75 14.41 -5.75
C THR A 52 -11.04 13.11 -5.39
N ILE A 53 -10.06 13.15 -4.48
CA ILE A 53 -9.39 11.94 -3.99
C ILE A 53 -10.37 11.06 -3.23
N ARG A 54 -11.22 11.63 -2.38
CA ARG A 54 -12.25 10.88 -1.65
C ARG A 54 -13.27 10.24 -2.59
N ASP A 55 -13.74 11.00 -3.58
CA ASP A 55 -14.71 10.50 -4.54
C ASP A 55 -14.11 9.35 -5.37
N LYS A 56 -12.82 9.47 -5.76
CA LYS A 56 -12.06 8.41 -6.44
C LYS A 56 -11.71 7.18 -5.56
N MET A 57 -11.63 7.38 -4.26
CA MET A 57 -11.46 6.27 -3.33
C MET A 57 -12.81 5.58 -3.05
N GLU A 58 -13.91 6.28 -3.23
CA GLU A 58 -15.27 5.78 -2.98
C GLU A 58 -15.83 5.00 -4.18
N ASP A 59 -15.47 5.38 -5.41
CA ASP A 59 -15.79 4.65 -6.64
C ASP A 59 -14.78 3.51 -6.95
N GLU A 60 -13.85 3.24 -6.04
CA GLU A 60 -12.82 2.21 -6.13
C GLU A 60 -11.80 2.42 -7.29
N THR A 61 -11.79 3.59 -7.93
CA THR A 61 -10.79 3.94 -8.97
C THR A 61 -9.39 4.15 -8.37
N LEU A 62 -9.32 4.56 -7.11
CA LEU A 62 -8.09 4.88 -6.40
C LEU A 62 -7.98 4.09 -5.10
N ASP A 63 -7.24 2.98 -5.14
CA ASP A 63 -7.00 2.11 -3.99
C ASP A 63 -5.89 2.67 -3.08
N LEU A 64 -6.25 3.57 -2.16
CA LEU A 64 -5.32 4.14 -1.17
C LEU A 64 -5.60 3.69 0.26
N GLY A 65 -6.78 3.15 0.54
CA GLY A 65 -7.19 2.81 1.89
C GLY A 65 -8.71 2.67 2.03
N ILE A 66 -9.26 3.11 3.16
CA ILE A 66 -10.66 2.85 3.54
C ILE A 66 -11.36 4.18 3.81
N ILE A 67 -12.56 4.34 3.25
CA ILE A 67 -13.48 5.44 3.59
C ILE A 67 -14.58 4.92 4.51
N TYR A 68 -14.69 5.54 5.67
CA TYR A 68 -15.79 5.31 6.61
C TYR A 68 -16.83 6.41 6.44
N LYS A 69 -18.01 6.03 5.93
CA LYS A 69 -19.18 6.91 5.85
C LYS A 69 -19.88 6.91 7.22
N ALA A 70 -19.87 8.06 7.90
CA ALA A 70 -20.64 8.19 9.13
C ALA A 70 -22.15 8.15 8.84
N ARG A 71 -22.92 7.52 9.73
CA ARG A 71 -24.38 7.46 9.59
C ARG A 71 -24.98 8.87 9.51
N LYS A 72 -25.73 9.13 8.44
CA LYS A 72 -26.39 10.42 8.19
C LYS A 72 -27.30 10.79 9.35
N LYS A 73 -26.98 11.87 10.07
CA LYS A 73 -27.89 12.51 11.02
C LYS A 73 -28.67 13.61 10.30
N ARG A 74 -29.98 13.66 10.46
CA ARG A 74 -30.86 14.67 9.83
C ARG A 74 -30.35 16.08 10.15
N GLY A 75 -30.10 16.89 9.12
CA GLY A 75 -29.61 18.26 9.25
C GLY A 75 -28.11 18.45 9.49
N LYS A 76 -27.29 17.38 9.48
CA LYS A 76 -25.82 17.49 9.53
C LYS A 76 -25.18 17.04 8.22
N ARG A 77 -24.12 17.74 7.81
CA ARG A 77 -23.27 17.35 6.69
C ARG A 77 -22.66 15.98 6.99
N GLU A 78 -22.66 15.09 6.00
CA GLU A 78 -22.08 13.75 6.13
C GLU A 78 -20.58 13.87 6.42
N TYR A 79 -20.15 13.25 7.52
CA TYR A 79 -18.75 13.18 7.90
C TYR A 79 -18.13 11.94 7.25
N ARG A 80 -17.08 12.16 6.46
CA ARG A 80 -16.28 11.11 5.81
C ARG A 80 -14.97 11.00 6.56
N ASN A 81 -14.77 9.90 7.28
CA ASN A 81 -13.46 9.60 7.86
C ASN A 81 -12.66 8.76 6.85
N THR A 82 -11.37 9.03 6.71
CA THR A 82 -10.55 8.38 5.68
C THR A 82 -9.27 7.86 6.32
N TYR A 83 -9.05 6.56 6.16
CA TYR A 83 -7.78 5.92 6.46
C TYR A 83 -7.01 5.74 5.15
N ILE A 84 -5.76 6.19 5.12
CA ILE A 84 -4.87 6.08 3.97
C ILE A 84 -3.63 5.31 4.39
N SER A 85 -3.40 4.19 3.72
CA SER A 85 -2.24 3.34 3.99
C SER A 85 -0.96 3.99 3.43
N PRO A 86 0.07 4.22 4.26
CA PRO A 86 1.36 4.72 3.78
C PRO A 86 1.98 3.82 2.71
N LYS A 87 1.81 2.50 2.87
CA LYS A 87 2.29 1.50 1.90
C LYS A 87 1.60 1.66 0.54
N LYS A 88 0.27 1.77 0.51
CA LYS A 88 -0.48 1.92 -0.76
C LYS A 88 -0.12 3.21 -1.49
N LEU A 89 0.08 4.30 -0.74
CA LEU A 89 0.54 5.56 -1.31
C LEU A 89 1.94 5.41 -1.94
N TYR A 90 2.86 4.73 -1.26
CA TYR A 90 4.18 4.43 -1.78
C TYR A 90 4.13 3.55 -3.03
N GLU A 91 3.32 2.50 -3.03
CA GLU A 91 3.15 1.62 -4.19
C GLU A 91 2.62 2.37 -5.42
N LEU A 92 1.76 3.36 -5.21
CA LEU A 92 1.20 4.17 -6.30
C LEU A 92 2.13 5.29 -6.79
N THR A 93 2.93 5.89 -5.91
CA THR A 93 3.62 7.17 -6.20
C THR A 93 5.13 7.16 -5.94
N GLY A 94 5.65 6.14 -5.26
CA GLY A 94 7.00 6.12 -4.72
C GLY A 94 7.21 7.04 -3.51
N TYR A 95 6.17 7.73 -3.03
CA TYR A 95 6.28 8.66 -1.90
C TYR A 95 6.34 7.93 -0.55
N VAL A 96 7.39 8.17 0.22
CA VAL A 96 7.56 7.62 1.57
C VAL A 96 7.04 8.61 2.61
N TRP A 97 6.00 8.22 3.34
CA TRP A 97 5.49 9.02 4.46
C TRP A 97 6.10 8.57 5.80
N LYS A 98 6.84 9.48 6.44
CA LYS A 98 7.57 9.26 7.70
C LYS A 98 6.83 9.74 8.96
N GLY A 99 5.54 10.06 8.84
CA GLY A 99 4.70 10.46 9.97
C GLY A 99 4.59 11.98 10.16
N GLU A 100 3.79 12.39 11.15
CA GLU A 100 3.53 13.81 11.44
C GLU A 100 4.62 14.49 12.30
N LYS A 101 5.52 13.73 12.94
CA LYS A 101 6.54 14.31 13.82
C LYS A 101 7.50 15.25 13.08
N GLU A 102 7.93 14.89 11.87
CA GLU A 102 8.79 15.74 11.03
C GLU A 102 8.06 17.02 10.54
N ALA A 103 6.73 17.03 10.49
CA ALA A 103 5.94 18.19 10.04
C ALA A 103 5.74 19.26 11.13
N ILE A 104 6.00 18.94 12.39
CA ILE A 104 5.84 19.85 13.53
C ILE A 104 7.13 20.66 13.77
N GLU A 105 8.29 20.11 13.43
CA GLU A 105 9.59 20.80 13.61
C GLU A 105 9.77 22.00 12.68
N THR A 106 9.02 22.10 11.59
CA THR A 106 9.08 23.25 10.66
C THR A 106 8.18 24.44 11.05
N LYS A 107 7.55 24.40 12.24
CA LYS A 107 6.68 25.49 12.74
C LYS A 107 7.20 26.20 14.00
N LYS A 108 8.46 25.99 14.37
CA LYS A 108 9.15 26.79 15.38
C LYS A 108 10.17 27.71 14.70
N GLU A 109 9.70 28.75 14.04
CA GLU A 109 10.48 29.97 13.81
C GLU A 109 9.54 31.18 13.80
#